data_AF-A0A0B1RA28-F1
#
_entry.id   AF-A0A0B1RA28-F1
#
_cell.length_a   1.000
_cell.length_b   1.000
_cell.length_c   1.000
_cell.angle_alpha   90.00
_cell.angle_beta   90.00
_cell.angle_gamma   90.00
#
_symmetry.space_group_name_H-M   'P 1'
#
loop_
_entity.id
_entity.type
_entity.pdbx_description
1 polymer ?
#
loop_
_entity_poly.entity_id
_entity_poly.type
_entity_poly.pdbx_seq_one_letter_code
_entity_poly.pdbx_strand_id
1 'polypeptide(L)' 'MLESECLNYVASSGDEVCGLIINGNRLWRCCNSHPDPASNFRIDDREWLEAEAAGEITAVFHSHPEPKLV' A
#
# COMPACT_ATOMS: atom_id res chain seq x y z
N MET A 1 -10.89 -12.57 -0.20
CA MET A 1 -10.68 -12.01 -1.55
C MET A 1 -9.84 -10.76 -1.38
N LEU A 2 -8.78 -10.61 -2.17
CA LEU A 2 -7.78 -9.54 -2.03
C LEU A 2 -8.40 -8.14 -1.89
N GLU A 3 -9.46 -7.87 -2.66
CA GLU A 3 -10.21 -6.61 -2.60
C GLU A 3 -10.73 -6.28 -1.20
N SER A 4 -11.37 -7.23 -0.50
CA SER A 4 -11.87 -7.00 0.86
C SER A 4 -10.74 -6.77 1.85
N GLU A 5 -9.58 -7.39 1.64
CA GLU A 5 -8.40 -7.15 2.46
C GLU A 5 -7.86 -5.74 2.25
N CYS A 6 -7.78 -5.28 1.00
CA CYS A 6 -7.42 -3.91 0.65
C CYS A 6 -8.39 -2.91 1.30
N LEU A 7 -9.71 -3.11 1.17
CA LEU A 7 -10.72 -2.22 1.76
C LEU A 7 -10.61 -2.15 3.28
N ASN A 8 -10.39 -3.29 3.95
CA ASN A 8 -10.17 -3.32 5.39
C ASN A 8 -8.87 -2.60 5.80
N TYR A 9 -7.84 -2.65 4.96
CA TYR A 9 -6.61 -1.93 5.21
C TYR A 9 -6.79 -0.42 5.04
N VAL A 10 -7.51 0.03 4.00
CA VAL A 10 -7.88 1.45 3.84
C VAL A 10 -8.63 1.95 5.07
N ALA A 11 -9.63 1.20 5.54
CA ALA A 11 -10.45 1.60 6.70
C ALA A 11 -9.67 1.63 8.04
N SER A 12 -8.43 1.12 8.08
CA SER A 12 -7.64 1.05 9.31
C SER A 12 -6.84 2.33 9.63
N SER A 13 -6.77 3.29 8.70
CA SER A 13 -6.00 4.53 8.83
C SER A 13 -6.78 5.73 8.31
N GLY A 14 -6.51 6.91 8.90
CA GLY A 14 -6.95 8.19 8.35
C GLY A 14 -5.98 8.78 7.31
N ASP A 15 -4.74 8.28 7.26
CA ASP A 15 -3.71 8.67 6.30
C ASP A 15 -3.72 7.77 5.05
N GLU A 16 -3.00 8.14 3.97
CA GLU A 16 -2.77 7.22 2.84
C GLU A 16 -2.08 5.95 3.35
N VAL A 17 -2.69 4.79 3.10
CA VAL A 17 -2.04 3.50 3.27
C VAL A 17 -1.44 3.05 1.95
N CYS A 18 -0.33 2.31 2.00
CA CYS A 18 0.33 1.79 0.80
C CYS A 18 0.75 0.33 0.98
N GLY A 19 0.91 -0.37 -0.13
CA GLY A 19 1.33 -1.76 -0.12
C GLY A 19 1.66 -2.29 -1.51
N LEU A 20 2.05 -3.56 -1.54
CA LEU A 20 2.46 -4.27 -2.75
C LEU A 20 1.58 -5.50 -2.95
N ILE A 21 1.25 -5.81 -4.20
CA ILE A 21 0.53 -7.04 -4.54
C ILE A 21 1.54 -8.09 -5.01
N ILE A 22 1.70 -9.14 -4.21
CA ILE A 22 2.64 -10.22 -4.46
C ILE A 22 1.93 -11.37 -5.16
N ASN A 23 2.53 -11.87 -6.23
CA ASN A 23 2.04 -12.97 -7.07
C ASN A 23 0.56 -12.78 -7.52
N GLY A 24 0.12 -11.54 -7.67
CA GLY A 24 -1.23 -11.18 -8.11
C GLY A 24 -2.37 -11.43 -7.11
N ASN A 25 -2.10 -11.94 -5.91
CA ASN A 25 -3.17 -12.42 -5.02
C ASN A 25 -2.99 -12.11 -3.53
N ARG A 26 -1.84 -11.57 -3.12
CA ARG A 26 -1.53 -11.31 -1.72
C ARG A 26 -1.17 -9.85 -1.51
N LEU A 27 -1.84 -9.19 -0.58
CA LEU A 27 -1.44 -7.86 -0.12
C LEU A 27 -0.26 -7.98 0.85
N TRP A 28 0.81 -7.24 0.56
CA TRP A 28 1.89 -6.93 1.47
C TRP A 28 1.69 -5.49 1.94
N ARG A 29 1.36 -5.30 3.22
CA ARG A 29 1.14 -3.96 3.77
C ARG A 29 2.48 -3.29 4.02
N CYS A 30 2.61 -2.03 3.61
CA CYS A 30 3.81 -1.24 3.78
C CYS A 30 3.51 -0.04 4.69
N CYS A 31 4.49 0.34 5.50
CA CYS A 31 4.47 1.61 6.20
C CYS A 31 4.58 2.77 5.20
N ASN A 32 3.68 3.74 5.31
CA ASN A 32 3.82 4.98 4.54
C ASN A 32 4.94 5.84 5.16
N SER A 33 6.10 5.84 4.52
CA SER A 33 7.30 6.58 4.95
C SER A 33 7.32 8.04 4.48
N HIS A 34 6.26 8.53 3.85
CA HIS A 34 6.20 9.91 3.39
C HIS A 34 6.14 10.88 4.59
N PRO A 35 6.87 12.02 4.58
CA PRO A 35 6.80 13.01 5.66
C PRO A 35 5.42 13.65 5.86
N ASP A 36 4.58 13.58 4.83
CA ASP A 36 3.18 14.02 4.82
C ASP A 36 2.30 12.87 4.32
N PRO A 37 1.95 11.90 5.19
CA PRO A 37 1.25 10.67 4.83
C PRO A 37 -0.25 10.90 4.59
N ALA A 38 -0.81 12.04 5.03
CA ALA A 38 -2.21 12.38 4.81
C ALA A 38 -2.53 12.65 3.33
N SER A 39 -1.53 13.12 2.55
CA SER A 39 -1.72 13.54 1.16
C SER A 39 -0.88 12.78 0.14
N ASN A 40 0.10 11.98 0.59
CA ASN A 40 1.05 11.30 -0.28
C ASN A 40 1.47 9.96 0.33
N PHE A 41 1.90 9.03 -0.52
CA PHE A 41 2.51 7.79 -0.08
C PHE A 41 3.97 7.66 -0.52
N ARG A 42 4.74 6.96 0.30
CA ARG A 42 6.06 6.44 -0.06
C ARG A 42 6.25 5.08 0.60
N ILE A 43 6.48 4.06 -0.20
CA ILE A 43 6.87 2.73 0.30
C ILE A 43 8.33 2.80 0.75
N ASP A 44 8.64 2.27 1.94
CA ASP A 44 10.01 2.18 2.43
C ASP A 44 10.83 1.21 1.55
N ASP A 45 12.06 1.60 1.22
CA ASP A 45 12.95 0.81 0.35
C ASP A 45 13.19 -0.62 0.90
N ARG A 46 13.23 -0.79 2.23
CA ARG A 46 13.43 -2.10 2.85
C ARG A 46 12.22 -2.99 2.68
N GLU A 47 11.02 -2.45 2.84
CA GLU A 47 9.79 -3.22 2.65
C GLU A 47 9.62 -3.64 1.18
N TRP A 48 10.05 -2.80 0.24
CA TRP A 48 10.09 -3.18 -1.17
C TRP A 48 11.03 -4.37 -1.40
N LEU A 49 12.26 -4.30 -0.90
CA LEU A 49 13.25 -5.37 -1.05
C LEU A 49 12.79 -6.68 -0.38
N GLU A 50 12.17 -6.60 0.80
CA GLU A 50 11.62 -7.77 1.49
C GLU A 50 10.45 -8.40 0.72
N ALA A 51 9.60 -7.56 0.11
CA ALA A 51 8.49 -8.02 -0.72
C ALA A 51 8.98 -8.71 -2.01
N GLU A 52 10.00 -8.16 -2.69
CA GLU A 52 10.63 -8.80 -3.86
C GLU A 52 11.25 -10.15 -3.50
N ALA A 53 11.86 -10.26 -2.32
CA ALA A 53 12.39 -11.53 -1.82
C ALA A 53 11.29 -12.56 -1.52
N ALA A 54 10.06 -12.11 -1.24
CA ALA A 54 8.93 -12.97 -0.93
C ALA A 54 8.14 -13.44 -2.18
N GLY A 55 8.26 -12.75 -3.32
CA GLY A 55 7.61 -13.13 -4.58
C GLY A 55 7.60 -12.00 -5.62
N GLU A 56 6.93 -12.23 -6.74
CA GLU A 56 6.82 -11.23 -7.81
C GLU A 56 5.89 -10.10 -7.38
N ILE A 57 6.40 -8.86 -7.39
CA ILE A 57 5.58 -7.66 -7.23
C ILE A 57 4.82 -7.42 -8.54
N THR A 58 3.51 -7.61 -8.50
CA THR A 58 2.61 -7.49 -9.66
C THR A 58 1.91 -6.14 -9.73
N ALA A 59 1.75 -5.44 -8.61
CA ALA A 59 1.13 -4.11 -8.57
C ALA A 59 1.51 -3.34 -7.30
N VAL A 60 1.37 -2.01 -7.39
CA VAL A 60 1.43 -1.08 -6.26
C VAL A 60 -0.01 -0.72 -5.86
N PHE A 61 -0.29 -0.75 -4.57
CA PHE A 61 -1.58 -0.37 -3.98
C PHE A 61 -1.40 0.84 -3.07
N HIS A 62 -2.33 1.80 -3.15
CA HIS A 62 -2.46 2.86 -2.14
C HIS A 62 -3.90 3.37 -2.01
N SER A 63 -4.23 4.03 -0.90
CA SER A 63 -5.50 4.73 -0.69
C SER A 63 -5.34 6.25 -0.81
N HIS A 64 -6.45 6.96 -1.06
CA HIS A 64 -6.54 8.41 -0.85
C HIS A 64 -7.59 8.68 0.24
N PRO A 65 -7.23 9.29 1.39
CA PRO A 65 -8.17 9.71 2.43
C PRO A 65 -9.21 10.72 1.95
N GLU A 66 -8.80 11.59 1.03
CA GLU A 66 -9.66 12.58 0.40
C GLU A 66 -9.68 12.35 -1.12
N PRO A 67 -10.80 12.64 -1.81
CA PRO A 67 -10.84 12.59 -3.26
C PRO A 67 -9.84 13.60 -3.84
N LYS A 68 -8.78 13.12 -4.49
CA LYS A 68 -7.91 14.01 -5.27
C LYS A 68 -8.69 14.52 -6.47
N LEU A 69 -8.97 15.82 -6.48
CA LEU A 69 -9.51 16.52 -7.64
C LEU A 69 -8.41 16.54 -8.72
N VAL A 70 -8.47 15.58 -9.64
CA VAL A 70 -7.65 15.54 -10.85
C VAL A 70 -8.22 16.42 -11.94
#